data_AF-A0ABC8QWF9-F1
#
_entry.id   AF-A0ABC8QWF9-F1
#
_cell.length_a   1.000
_cell.length_b   1.000
_cell.length_c   1.000
_cell.angle_alpha   90.00
_cell.angle_beta   90.00
_cell.angle_gamma   90.00
#
_symmetry.space_group_name_H-M   'P 1'
#
loop_
_entity.id
_entity.type
_entity.pdbx_description
1 polymer ?
#
loop_
_entity_poly.entity_id
_entity_poly.type
_entity_poly.pdbx_seq_one_letter_code
_entity_poly.pdbx_strand_id
1 'polypeptide(L)'
;MGTSPRTHALTLSTLFFVLIVAILISISQARTLKSFNNSISIIFVFGDSTVDPGNNNYIGTPFKSNFPPYGRDFVNHTPTGRFSNGRLVTDFIASYLGVKDYVPPYLDPTLSIEELMTGVSFASAGSGVSTTMGTSPRTHALTLSTLFFVLIVAILISISQARTLKSFNNSISIIFVFGDSTVDPGNNNYIGTPFKSNFPPYGRDFVNHTPTGRFSNGRLVTDFIASYLGVKDYVPPYLDPTLSIEELMTGVSFASAGSGFDPLTPMISGVIPMSKQLEYFREYKCKLELAIGKRRTTMLINKAAFIVSAGTNDFVVNYFGTPIRRQSYTVSGYQQFLMQLVRQFIQGLLNEGAQKIAMVGLPPMGCLPEVITLSPDAIFHQRQCVQSLLSIARDYNQILRKNLKAMHSGSSTRFFYADIYQPLSNMIQGHSSGFEEVSTGCCGSGYIETSFMCNSESAVCKDASKYVFWDSIHPTEAAYYILFEALRPTIDIVFKE
;
A
#
# COMPACT_ATOMS: atom_id res chain seq x y z
N MET A 1 -58.19 -29.70 -30.90
CA MET A 1 -57.39 -28.56 -31.37
C MET A 1 -55.94 -28.85 -31.03
N GLY A 2 -55.12 -29.06 -32.05
CA GLY A 2 -53.74 -29.53 -31.90
C GLY A 2 -52.78 -28.40 -31.54
N THR A 3 -51.91 -28.65 -30.56
CA THR A 3 -50.73 -27.83 -30.30
C THR A 3 -49.54 -28.44 -31.02
N SER A 4 -49.03 -27.67 -31.98
CA SER A 4 -47.98 -27.99 -32.95
C SER A 4 -46.62 -28.36 -32.31
N PRO A 5 -45.87 -29.35 -32.87
CA PRO A 5 -44.51 -29.69 -32.44
C PRO A 5 -43.42 -28.65 -32.80
N ARG A 6 -43.78 -27.50 -33.37
CA ARG A 6 -42.82 -26.58 -34.01
C ARG A 6 -42.03 -25.66 -33.05
N THR A 7 -42.41 -25.54 -31.78
CA THR A 7 -41.76 -24.60 -30.84
C THR A 7 -40.49 -25.17 -30.17
N HIS A 8 -40.39 -26.50 -29.99
CA HIS A 8 -39.18 -27.11 -29.39
C HIS A 8 -37.99 -27.21 -30.36
N ALA A 9 -38.24 -27.25 -31.68
CA ALA A 9 -37.18 -27.33 -32.68
C ALA A 9 -36.46 -25.98 -32.88
N LEU A 10 -37.14 -24.84 -32.71
CA LEU A 10 -36.55 -23.51 -32.88
C LEU A 10 -35.58 -23.16 -31.74
N THR A 11 -35.84 -23.62 -30.51
CA THR A 11 -34.99 -23.37 -29.34
C THR A 11 -33.70 -24.20 -29.34
N LEU A 12 -33.74 -25.45 -29.83
CA LEU A 12 -32.52 -26.26 -29.98
C LEU A 12 -31.62 -25.74 -31.12
N SER A 13 -32.22 -25.28 -32.22
CA SER A 13 -31.49 -24.74 -33.37
C SER A 13 -30.74 -23.46 -33.04
N THR A 14 -31.34 -22.57 -32.23
CA THR A 14 -30.69 -21.33 -31.77
C THR A 14 -29.60 -21.58 -30.75
N LEU A 15 -29.79 -22.51 -29.80
CA LEU A 15 -28.75 -22.95 -28.85
C LEU A 15 -27.54 -23.59 -29.57
N PHE A 16 -27.78 -24.38 -30.61
CA PHE A 16 -26.72 -25.02 -31.40
C PHE A 16 -25.94 -24.00 -32.23
N PHE A 17 -26.62 -22.99 -32.78
CA PHE A 17 -25.97 -21.93 -33.55
C PHE A 17 -25.11 -21.01 -32.67
N VAL A 18 -25.57 -20.69 -31.46
CA VAL A 18 -24.80 -19.91 -30.47
C VAL A 18 -23.56 -20.69 -30.00
N LEU A 19 -23.68 -22.02 -29.83
CA LEU A 19 -22.54 -22.87 -29.47
C LEU A 19 -21.48 -22.93 -30.58
N ILE A 20 -21.90 -23.02 -31.85
CA ILE A 20 -20.99 -23.01 -33.01
C ILE A 20 -20.29 -21.66 -33.14
N VAL A 21 -21.01 -20.55 -32.98
CA VAL A 21 -20.40 -19.21 -33.02
C VAL A 21 -19.42 -19.00 -31.87
N ALA A 22 -19.73 -19.48 -30.66
CA ALA A 22 -18.82 -19.45 -29.52
C ALA A 22 -17.54 -20.28 -29.78
N ILE A 23 -17.68 -21.49 -30.34
CA ILE A 23 -16.55 -22.35 -30.71
C ILE A 23 -15.70 -21.70 -31.80
N LEU A 24 -16.32 -21.08 -32.81
CA LEU A 24 -15.60 -20.38 -33.89
C LEU A 24 -14.89 -19.11 -33.39
N ILE A 25 -15.46 -18.39 -32.43
CA ILE A 25 -14.79 -17.25 -31.77
C ILE A 25 -13.61 -17.74 -30.91
N SER A 26 -13.74 -18.88 -30.21
CA SER A 26 -12.63 -19.50 -29.48
C SER A 26 -11.51 -20.00 -30.40
N ILE A 27 -11.85 -20.56 -31.57
CA ILE A 27 -10.87 -21.00 -32.58
C ILE A 27 -10.23 -19.80 -33.30
N SER A 28 -10.97 -18.70 -33.49
CA SER A 28 -10.46 -17.42 -34.02
C SER A 28 -9.46 -16.75 -33.06
N GLN A 29 -9.59 -16.94 -31.75
CA GLN A 29 -8.65 -16.42 -30.74
C GLN A 29 -7.46 -17.36 -30.48
N ALA A 30 -7.49 -18.59 -30.99
CA ALA A 30 -6.41 -19.56 -30.81
C ALA A 30 -5.20 -19.37 -31.76
N ARG A 31 -5.20 -18.34 -32.62
CA ARG A 31 -4.07 -18.03 -33.52
C ARG A 31 -3.27 -16.82 -33.06
N THR A 32 -2.70 -16.91 -31.87
CA THR A 32 -1.48 -16.16 -31.46
C THR A 32 -0.86 -16.80 -30.21
N LEU A 33 -0.58 -18.10 -30.26
CA LEU A 33 0.34 -18.72 -29.30
C LEU A 33 1.77 -18.38 -29.71
N LYS A 34 2.26 -17.25 -29.20
CA LYS A 34 3.71 -17.01 -29.09
C LYS A 34 4.29 -18.07 -28.15
N SER A 35 5.32 -18.75 -28.62
CA SER A 35 6.21 -19.59 -27.83
C SER A 35 6.58 -18.88 -26.52
N PHE A 36 6.11 -19.41 -25.39
CA PHE A 36 6.63 -19.06 -24.07
C PHE A 36 8.00 -19.70 -23.96
N ASN A 37 9.03 -18.88 -23.76
CA ASN A 37 10.35 -19.38 -23.41
C ASN A 37 10.26 -19.86 -21.95
N ASN A 38 10.14 -21.18 -21.73
CA ASN A 38 9.87 -21.80 -20.43
C ASN A 38 11.00 -21.51 -19.43
N SER A 39 10.72 -20.67 -18.43
CA SER A 39 11.58 -20.41 -17.27
C SER A 39 11.09 -21.09 -15.98
N ILE A 40 10.05 -21.92 -16.06
CA ILE A 40 9.49 -22.65 -14.91
C ILE A 40 10.16 -24.02 -14.85
N SER A 41 10.88 -24.29 -13.77
CA SER A 41 11.61 -25.55 -13.57
C SER A 41 11.03 -26.40 -12.44
N ILE A 42 10.06 -25.88 -11.66
CA ILE A 42 9.53 -26.52 -10.45
C ILE A 42 8.03 -26.19 -10.29
N ILE A 43 7.21 -27.18 -9.90
CA ILE A 43 5.78 -26.98 -9.61
C ILE A 43 5.39 -27.57 -8.25
N PHE A 44 4.81 -26.76 -7.35
CA PHE A 44 4.22 -27.22 -6.10
C PHE A 44 2.70 -27.10 -6.15
N VAL A 45 2.00 -28.15 -5.73
CA VAL A 45 0.54 -28.23 -5.81
C VAL A 45 -0.04 -28.36 -4.40
N PHE A 46 -1.04 -27.54 -4.07
CA PHE A 46 -1.83 -27.62 -2.84
C PHE A 46 -3.31 -27.68 -3.22
N GLY A 47 -4.11 -28.43 -2.48
CA GLY A 47 -5.55 -28.50 -2.73
C GLY A 47 -6.22 -29.73 -2.12
N ASP A 48 -7.45 -29.97 -2.56
CA ASP A 48 -8.29 -31.08 -2.12
C ASP A 48 -8.20 -32.28 -3.08
N SER A 49 -9.22 -33.13 -3.07
CA SER A 49 -9.33 -34.32 -3.93
C SER A 49 -9.15 -34.05 -5.43
N THR A 50 -9.45 -32.85 -5.92
CA THR A 50 -9.34 -32.49 -7.34
C THR A 50 -7.90 -32.47 -7.86
N VAL A 51 -6.92 -32.33 -6.95
CA VAL A 51 -5.49 -32.20 -7.29
C VAL A 51 -4.58 -33.08 -6.43
N ASP A 52 -5.16 -34.02 -5.67
CA ASP A 52 -4.43 -35.02 -4.87
C ASP A 52 -3.94 -36.18 -5.76
N PRO A 53 -2.61 -36.33 -5.96
CA PRO A 53 -2.05 -37.41 -6.76
C PRO A 53 -1.92 -38.74 -6.01
N GLY A 54 -2.34 -38.82 -4.75
CA GLY A 54 -2.27 -40.03 -3.91
C GLY A 54 -1.62 -39.84 -2.55
N ASN A 55 -1.51 -38.61 -2.02
CA ASN A 55 -0.96 -38.37 -0.68
C ASN A 55 -1.76 -39.12 0.39
N ASN A 56 -3.07 -39.25 0.18
CA ASN A 56 -3.96 -39.97 1.08
C ASN A 56 -3.63 -41.47 1.21
N ASN A 57 -2.83 -42.05 0.32
CA ASN A 57 -2.34 -43.43 0.48
C ASN A 57 -1.46 -43.58 1.73
N TYR A 58 -0.71 -42.53 2.08
CA TYR A 58 0.34 -42.54 3.10
C TYR A 58 -0.09 -41.97 4.45
N ILE A 59 -1.37 -41.64 4.62
CA ILE A 59 -1.95 -41.16 5.88
C ILE A 59 -3.16 -42.00 6.31
N GLY A 60 -3.50 -41.92 7.60
CA GLY A 60 -4.61 -42.65 8.21
C GLY A 60 -5.98 -42.03 7.93
N THR A 61 -6.42 -42.03 6.67
CA THR A 61 -7.70 -41.45 6.21
C THR A 61 -8.55 -42.46 5.44
N PRO A 62 -9.90 -42.41 5.54
CA PRO A 62 -10.78 -43.22 4.69
C PRO A 62 -10.91 -42.66 3.26
N PHE A 63 -10.50 -41.42 3.02
CA PHE A 63 -10.59 -40.77 1.71
C PHE A 63 -9.44 -41.23 0.79
N LYS A 64 -9.46 -42.48 0.36
CA LYS A 64 -8.47 -43.03 -0.60
C LYS A 64 -9.15 -43.41 -1.91
N SER A 65 -8.40 -43.35 -3.00
CA SER A 65 -8.82 -43.76 -4.34
C SER A 65 -7.79 -44.69 -4.99
N ASN A 66 -7.15 -45.53 -4.16
CA ASN A 66 -6.18 -46.55 -4.57
C ASN A 66 -6.85 -47.89 -4.94
N PHE A 67 -8.06 -47.83 -5.51
CA PHE A 67 -8.82 -48.99 -5.97
C PHE A 67 -9.55 -48.66 -7.28
N PRO A 68 -9.95 -49.66 -8.10
CA PRO A 68 -10.71 -49.41 -9.33
C PRO A 68 -12.05 -48.69 -9.06
N PRO A 69 -12.53 -47.78 -9.92
CA PRO A 69 -12.09 -47.52 -11.30
C PRO A 69 -11.01 -46.43 -11.44
N TYR A 70 -10.46 -45.94 -10.34
CA TYR A 70 -9.46 -44.87 -10.34
C TYR A 70 -8.14 -45.34 -10.98
N GLY A 71 -7.48 -44.45 -11.73
CA GLY A 71 -6.22 -44.75 -12.43
C GLY A 71 -6.31 -45.69 -13.64
N ARG A 72 -7.51 -46.11 -14.07
CA ARG A 72 -7.71 -46.98 -15.25
C ARG A 72 -7.08 -46.45 -16.54
N ASP A 73 -7.09 -45.15 -16.74
CA ASP A 73 -6.57 -44.43 -17.91
C ASP A 73 -5.22 -43.74 -17.58
N PHE A 74 -4.63 -44.04 -16.41
CA PHE A 74 -3.28 -43.62 -16.06
C PHE A 74 -2.24 -44.53 -16.73
N VAL A 75 -0.98 -44.09 -16.81
CA VAL A 75 0.08 -44.72 -17.62
C VAL A 75 0.22 -46.23 -17.37
N ASN A 76 0.06 -46.66 -16.12
CA ASN A 76 0.22 -48.06 -15.73
C ASN A 76 -1.11 -48.82 -15.59
N HIS A 77 -2.24 -48.20 -15.95
CA HIS A 77 -3.60 -48.73 -15.77
C HIS A 77 -3.92 -49.19 -14.33
N THR A 78 -3.22 -48.65 -13.33
CA THR A 78 -3.35 -48.99 -11.92
C THR A 78 -3.87 -47.81 -11.10
N PRO A 79 -4.66 -48.06 -10.04
CA PRO A 79 -5.04 -47.03 -9.09
C PRO A 79 -3.83 -46.45 -8.36
N THR A 80 -3.63 -45.14 -8.48
CA THR A 80 -2.50 -44.42 -7.84
C THR A 80 -2.91 -43.65 -6.59
N GLY A 81 -4.20 -43.62 -6.23
CA GLY A 81 -4.73 -42.71 -5.21
C GLY A 81 -5.16 -41.35 -5.76
N ARG A 82 -5.17 -41.20 -7.09
CA ARG A 82 -5.78 -40.06 -7.79
C ARG A 82 -7.30 -40.21 -7.80
N PHE A 83 -8.03 -39.16 -7.44
CA PHE A 83 -9.49 -39.09 -7.59
C PHE A 83 -9.89 -38.81 -9.05
N SER A 84 -9.28 -39.54 -9.97
CA SER A 84 -9.46 -39.47 -11.42
C SER A 84 -9.28 -40.86 -12.02
N ASN A 85 -9.89 -41.12 -13.17
CA ASN A 85 -9.57 -42.28 -13.99
C ASN A 85 -8.15 -42.21 -14.56
N GLY A 86 -7.51 -41.04 -14.63
CA GLY A 86 -6.16 -40.90 -15.17
C GLY A 86 -5.40 -39.72 -14.58
N ARG A 87 -4.88 -38.86 -15.46
CA ARG A 87 -4.16 -37.64 -15.07
C ARG A 87 -5.09 -36.64 -14.38
N LEU A 88 -4.50 -35.78 -13.55
CA LEU A 88 -5.13 -34.64 -12.90
C LEU A 88 -4.91 -33.37 -13.71
N VAL A 89 -5.71 -32.33 -13.47
CA VAL A 89 -5.53 -31.01 -14.09
C VAL A 89 -4.11 -30.46 -13.91
N THR A 90 -3.51 -30.74 -12.76
CA THR A 90 -2.13 -30.35 -12.42
C THR A 90 -1.07 -31.09 -13.20
N ASP A 91 -1.32 -32.33 -13.63
CA ASP A 91 -0.40 -33.05 -14.52
C ASP A 91 -0.40 -32.43 -15.91
N PHE A 92 -1.57 -32.04 -16.43
CA PHE A 92 -1.69 -31.36 -17.72
C PHE A 92 -0.99 -30.00 -17.69
N ILE A 93 -1.11 -29.26 -16.59
CA ILE A 93 -0.40 -27.99 -16.39
C ILE A 93 1.11 -28.24 -16.32
N ALA A 94 1.58 -29.19 -15.51
CA ALA A 94 3.01 -29.50 -15.37
C ALA A 94 3.65 -29.91 -16.71
N SER A 95 2.91 -30.67 -17.52
CA SER A 95 3.33 -31.13 -18.84
C SER A 95 3.30 -30.01 -19.88
N TYR A 96 2.29 -29.14 -19.86
CA TYR A 96 2.25 -27.93 -20.69
C TYR A 96 3.43 -26.99 -20.39
N LEU A 97 3.82 -26.89 -19.13
CA LEU A 97 4.97 -26.09 -18.69
C LEU A 97 6.33 -26.77 -18.93
N GLY A 98 6.35 -28.01 -19.44
CA GLY A 98 7.59 -28.75 -19.69
C GLY A 98 8.36 -29.12 -18.42
N VAL A 99 7.70 -29.16 -17.26
CA VAL A 99 8.34 -29.47 -15.97
C VAL A 99 8.40 -30.98 -15.73
N LYS A 100 7.26 -31.66 -15.92
CA LYS A 100 7.12 -33.12 -15.79
C LYS A 100 5.78 -33.60 -16.34
N ASP A 101 5.69 -34.88 -16.67
CA ASP A 101 4.46 -35.49 -17.20
C ASP A 101 3.33 -35.61 -16.17
N TYR A 102 3.68 -35.81 -14.91
CA TYR A 102 2.74 -35.86 -13.79
C TYR A 102 3.40 -35.42 -12.48
N VAL A 103 2.61 -34.80 -11.60
CA VAL A 103 3.09 -34.33 -10.30
C VAL A 103 2.92 -35.46 -9.28
N PRO A 104 3.98 -35.88 -8.57
CA PRO A 104 3.90 -36.97 -7.61
C PRO A 104 3.39 -36.52 -6.23
N PRO A 105 2.90 -37.45 -5.38
CA PRO A 105 2.52 -37.14 -4.00
C PRO A 105 3.74 -36.93 -3.12
N TYR A 106 3.80 -35.80 -2.41
CA TYR A 106 4.90 -35.49 -1.48
C TYR A 106 5.13 -36.58 -0.43
N LEU A 107 4.07 -37.24 0.02
CA LEU A 107 4.16 -38.27 1.07
C LEU A 107 4.60 -39.65 0.55
N ASP A 108 4.88 -39.80 -0.74
CA ASP A 108 5.42 -41.04 -1.29
C ASP A 108 6.87 -41.25 -0.81
N PRO A 109 7.13 -42.29 0.01
CA PRO A 109 8.46 -42.54 0.58
C PRO A 109 9.48 -43.00 -0.48
N THR A 110 9.04 -43.27 -1.71
CA THR A 110 9.91 -43.70 -2.80
C THR A 110 10.46 -42.55 -3.66
N LEU A 111 10.08 -41.30 -3.36
CA LEU A 111 10.53 -40.14 -4.14
C LEU A 111 12.03 -39.90 -4.08
N SER A 112 12.61 -39.68 -5.25
CA SER A 112 13.99 -39.23 -5.37
C SER A 112 14.13 -37.73 -5.06
N ILE A 113 15.36 -37.32 -4.73
CA ILE A 113 15.69 -35.89 -4.54
C ILE A 113 15.42 -35.09 -5.83
N GLU A 114 15.65 -35.69 -6.99
CA GLU A 114 15.39 -35.05 -8.29
C GLU A 114 13.90 -34.77 -8.51
N GLU A 115 13.02 -35.69 -8.11
CA GLU A 115 11.57 -35.50 -8.19
C GLU A 115 11.07 -34.40 -7.24
N LEU A 116 11.65 -34.30 -6.04
CA LEU A 116 11.40 -33.19 -5.11
C LEU A 116 11.86 -31.85 -5.67
N MET A 117 13.05 -31.82 -6.29
CA MET A 117 13.66 -30.61 -6.85
C MET A 117 12.95 -30.10 -8.11
N THR A 118 12.13 -30.92 -8.75
CA THR A 118 11.27 -30.53 -9.88
C THR A 118 9.81 -30.33 -9.46
N GLY A 119 9.48 -30.53 -8.18
CA GLY A 119 8.22 -30.16 -7.54
C GLY A 119 7.22 -31.29 -7.32
N VAL A 120 6.39 -31.17 -6.28
CA VAL A 120 5.49 -32.22 -5.77
C VAL A 120 4.13 -31.66 -5.36
N SER A 121 3.15 -32.53 -5.15
CA SER A 121 1.85 -32.14 -4.59
C SER A 121 1.77 -32.43 -3.11
N PHE A 122 1.31 -31.44 -2.34
CA PHE A 122 0.89 -31.52 -0.95
C PHE A 122 -0.63 -31.64 -0.80
N ALA A 123 -1.38 -31.71 -1.90
CA ALA A 123 -2.83 -31.82 -1.87
C ALA A 123 -3.29 -33.10 -1.18
N SER A 124 -4.40 -33.03 -0.46
CA SER A 124 -4.95 -34.18 0.29
C SER A 124 -6.46 -34.19 0.16
N ALA A 125 -7.02 -35.32 -0.27
CA ALA A 125 -8.46 -35.46 -0.39
C ALA A 125 -9.16 -35.39 0.97
N GLY A 126 -10.29 -34.66 1.01
CA GLY A 126 -10.98 -34.34 2.25
C GLY A 126 -10.45 -33.08 2.96
N SER A 127 -9.44 -32.40 2.41
CA SER A 127 -9.01 -31.09 2.90
C SER A 127 -10.10 -30.04 2.70
N GLY A 128 -10.39 -29.27 3.73
CA GLY A 128 -11.28 -28.12 3.72
C GLY A 128 -10.64 -26.91 4.41
N VAL A 129 -11.24 -25.73 4.22
CA VAL A 129 -10.68 -24.46 4.72
C VAL A 129 -10.90 -24.27 6.23
N SER A 130 -11.77 -25.07 6.85
CA SER A 130 -12.08 -25.00 8.28
C SER A 130 -11.32 -26.08 9.08
N THR A 131 -10.71 -25.68 10.21
CA THR A 131 -9.93 -26.53 11.11
C THR A 131 -10.74 -27.61 11.85
N THR A 132 -12.07 -27.66 11.66
CA THR A 132 -12.99 -28.51 12.44
C THR A 132 -13.60 -29.68 11.67
N MET A 133 -13.35 -29.83 10.37
CA MET A 133 -14.05 -30.82 9.53
C MET A 133 -13.39 -32.20 9.43
N GLY A 134 -12.63 -32.60 10.45
CA GLY A 134 -12.06 -33.95 10.58
C GLY A 134 -12.94 -34.93 11.36
N THR A 135 -14.26 -35.04 11.12
CA THR A 135 -15.09 -36.17 11.58
C THR A 135 -16.37 -36.35 10.73
N SER A 136 -16.85 -37.60 10.70
CA SER A 136 -17.79 -38.25 9.75
C SER A 136 -19.18 -37.60 9.49
N PRO A 137 -19.94 -38.10 8.49
CA PRO A 137 -20.89 -37.33 7.70
C PRO A 137 -22.36 -37.50 8.12
N ARG A 138 -23.22 -36.55 7.71
CA ARG A 138 -24.62 -36.85 7.32
C ARG A 138 -25.20 -35.78 6.40
N THR A 139 -25.59 -36.26 5.21
CA THR A 139 -26.78 -35.91 4.42
C THR A 139 -27.20 -34.45 4.32
N HIS A 140 -27.16 -33.87 3.12
CA HIS A 140 -28.26 -33.09 2.51
C HIS A 140 -27.99 -32.87 1.01
N ALA A 141 -28.20 -33.92 0.21
CA ALA A 141 -28.24 -33.80 -1.25
C ALA A 141 -29.64 -33.36 -1.65
N LEU A 142 -29.89 -32.03 -1.68
CA LEU A 142 -31.00 -31.41 -2.43
C LEU A 142 -30.93 -29.87 -2.48
N THR A 143 -29.95 -29.23 -1.83
CA THR A 143 -29.75 -27.76 -1.87
C THR A 143 -28.60 -27.31 -2.78
N LEU A 144 -27.82 -28.23 -3.36
CA LEU A 144 -26.62 -27.87 -4.14
C LEU A 144 -26.92 -27.28 -5.54
N SER A 145 -28.03 -27.61 -6.20
CA SER A 145 -28.24 -27.15 -7.58
C SER A 145 -28.64 -25.67 -7.68
N THR A 146 -29.37 -25.16 -6.69
CA THR A 146 -29.75 -23.74 -6.61
C THR A 146 -28.57 -22.88 -6.19
N LEU A 147 -27.74 -23.35 -5.24
CA LEU A 147 -26.49 -22.69 -4.86
C LEU A 147 -25.47 -22.66 -6.01
N PHE A 148 -25.36 -23.74 -6.81
CA PHE A 148 -24.46 -23.78 -7.96
C PHE A 148 -24.88 -22.81 -9.07
N PHE A 149 -26.18 -22.64 -9.31
CA PHE A 149 -26.69 -21.70 -10.31
C PHE A 149 -26.50 -20.24 -9.87
N VAL A 150 -26.72 -19.93 -8.59
CA VAL A 150 -26.42 -18.61 -8.01
C VAL A 150 -24.92 -18.32 -8.05
N LEU A 151 -24.07 -19.33 -7.78
CA LEU A 151 -22.62 -19.19 -7.85
C LEU A 151 -22.14 -18.95 -9.29
N ILE A 152 -22.70 -19.65 -10.29
CA ILE A 152 -22.36 -19.43 -11.71
C ILE A 152 -22.79 -18.05 -12.16
N VAL A 153 -23.98 -17.58 -11.78
CA VAL A 153 -24.43 -16.22 -12.12
C VAL A 153 -23.55 -15.17 -11.42
N ALA A 154 -23.17 -15.38 -10.15
CA ALA A 154 -22.25 -14.50 -9.44
C ALA A 154 -20.84 -14.49 -10.06
N ILE A 155 -20.34 -15.64 -10.52
CA ILE A 155 -19.06 -15.77 -11.23
C ILE A 155 -19.14 -15.08 -12.60
N LEU A 156 -20.24 -15.25 -13.35
CA LEU A 156 -20.44 -14.58 -14.65
C LEU A 156 -20.59 -13.06 -14.49
N ILE A 157 -21.25 -12.59 -13.43
CA ILE A 157 -21.30 -11.16 -13.09
C ILE A 157 -19.91 -10.65 -12.69
N SER A 158 -19.13 -11.44 -11.94
CA SER A 158 -17.75 -11.11 -11.56
C SER A 158 -16.79 -11.11 -12.76
N ILE A 159 -17.03 -11.96 -13.77
CA ILE A 159 -16.28 -11.98 -15.04
C ILE A 159 -16.72 -10.82 -15.96
N SER A 160 -17.99 -10.40 -15.90
CA SER A 160 -18.46 -9.17 -16.58
C SER A 160 -17.95 -7.89 -15.91
N GLN A 161 -17.64 -7.95 -14.61
CA GLN A 161 -16.95 -6.92 -13.83
C GLN A 161 -15.43 -7.16 -13.73
N ALA A 162 -14.88 -8.14 -14.46
CA ALA A 162 -13.45 -8.23 -14.66
C ALA A 162 -13.07 -6.94 -15.39
N ARG A 163 -12.65 -5.98 -14.58
CA ARG A 163 -12.21 -4.66 -14.97
C ARG A 163 -11.45 -4.84 -16.26
N THR A 164 -11.83 -4.09 -17.29
CA THR A 164 -10.88 -3.70 -18.33
C THR A 164 -9.55 -3.47 -17.62
N LEU A 165 -8.61 -4.40 -17.80
CA LEU A 165 -7.22 -4.17 -17.43
C LEU A 165 -6.89 -2.92 -18.21
N LYS A 166 -6.94 -1.76 -17.54
CA LYS A 166 -6.40 -0.54 -18.08
C LYS A 166 -5.01 -0.95 -18.51
N SER A 167 -4.77 -0.88 -19.82
CA SER A 167 -3.44 -0.91 -20.38
C SER A 167 -2.56 -0.14 -19.40
N PHE A 168 -1.54 -0.81 -18.84
CA PHE A 168 -0.52 -0.14 -18.04
C PHE A 168 0.09 0.90 -18.96
N ASN A 169 -0.42 2.12 -18.88
CA ASN A 169 0.11 3.23 -19.63
C ASN A 169 1.56 3.40 -19.16
N ASN A 170 2.49 3.56 -20.10
CA ASN A 170 3.94 3.40 -19.87
C ASN A 170 4.57 4.41 -18.88
N SER A 171 3.78 5.29 -18.23
CA SER A 171 4.17 6.18 -17.15
C SER A 171 3.67 5.65 -15.79
N ILE A 172 4.22 4.54 -15.30
CA ILE A 172 3.87 4.06 -13.95
C ILE A 172 4.51 4.98 -12.92
N SER A 173 3.70 5.86 -12.32
CA SER A 173 4.07 6.71 -11.19
C SER A 173 3.96 5.89 -9.90
N ILE A 174 5.07 5.47 -9.31
CA ILE A 174 5.10 4.83 -7.99
C ILE A 174 5.54 5.88 -6.98
N ILE A 175 4.96 5.87 -5.79
CA ILE A 175 5.26 6.86 -4.76
C ILE A 175 5.69 6.16 -3.49
N PHE A 176 6.90 6.44 -3.03
CA PHE A 176 7.37 6.07 -1.71
C PHE A 176 7.44 7.32 -0.85
N VAL A 177 6.88 7.24 0.35
CA VAL A 177 6.76 8.38 1.25
C VAL A 177 7.52 8.09 2.54
N PHE A 178 8.30 9.06 3.01
CA PHE A 178 9.06 9.01 4.25
C PHE A 178 8.84 10.31 5.01
N GLY A 179 8.85 10.27 6.33
CA GLY A 179 8.64 11.50 7.08
C GLY A 179 7.95 11.36 8.43
N ASP A 180 7.23 12.42 8.77
CA ASP A 180 6.50 12.59 10.02
C ASP A 180 4.97 12.51 9.83
N SER A 181 4.22 13.07 10.79
CA SER A 181 2.75 13.04 10.86
C SER A 181 2.07 13.69 9.66
N THR A 182 2.76 14.62 8.99
CA THR A 182 2.21 15.31 7.81
C THR A 182 2.03 14.40 6.60
N VAL A 183 2.67 13.23 6.63
CA VAL A 183 2.67 12.24 5.54
C VAL A 183 2.52 10.80 6.04
N ASP A 184 2.14 10.62 7.32
CA ASP A 184 1.86 9.33 7.95
C ASP A 184 0.40 8.92 7.74
N PRO A 185 0.11 7.86 6.97
CA PRO A 185 -1.24 7.37 6.78
C PRO A 185 -1.75 6.46 7.91
N GLY A 186 -0.88 6.07 8.85
CA GLY A 186 -1.22 5.21 10.00
C GLY A 186 -0.15 4.20 10.42
N ASN A 187 1.13 4.37 10.07
CA ASN A 187 2.20 3.46 10.54
C ASN A 187 2.29 3.47 12.07
N ASN A 188 2.03 4.61 12.70
CA ASN A 188 2.02 4.72 14.16
C ASN A 188 0.97 3.81 14.83
N ASN A 189 -0.05 3.35 14.11
CA ASN A 189 -1.05 2.43 14.66
C ASN A 189 -0.42 1.11 15.13
N TYR A 190 0.64 0.67 14.45
CA TYR A 190 1.30 -0.63 14.61
C TYR A 190 2.45 -0.61 15.62
N ILE A 191 2.65 0.49 16.34
CA ILE A 191 3.66 0.62 17.40
C ILE A 191 3.04 1.15 18.70
N GLY A 192 3.73 0.94 19.82
CA GLY A 192 3.32 1.43 21.14
C GLY A 192 3.69 2.89 21.34
N THR A 193 2.87 3.82 20.85
CA THR A 193 3.08 5.27 20.95
C THR A 193 1.77 6.02 21.22
N PRO A 194 1.78 7.16 21.95
CA PRO A 194 0.62 8.03 22.06
C PRO A 194 0.36 8.86 20.80
N PHE A 195 1.34 8.97 19.89
CA PHE A 195 1.24 9.71 18.63
C PHE A 195 0.39 8.92 17.61
N LYS A 196 -0.90 8.80 17.89
CA LYS A 196 -1.89 8.12 17.04
C LYS A 196 -3.06 9.05 16.73
N SER A 197 -3.73 8.74 15.61
CA SER A 197 -4.93 9.43 15.10
C SER A 197 -5.87 8.42 14.43
N ASN A 198 -5.86 7.18 14.90
CA ASN A 198 -6.74 6.09 14.45
C ASN A 198 -8.05 6.02 15.26
N PHE A 199 -8.50 7.18 15.76
CA PHE A 199 -9.71 7.36 16.52
C PHE A 199 -10.37 8.69 16.14
N PRO A 200 -11.70 8.85 16.34
CA PRO A 200 -12.37 10.13 16.13
C PRO A 200 -11.76 11.25 16.97
N PRO A 201 -11.73 12.50 16.46
CA PRO A 201 -12.45 12.96 15.28
C PRO A 201 -11.66 12.84 13.97
N TYR A 202 -10.44 12.31 14.00
CA TYR A 202 -9.62 12.14 12.79
C TYR A 202 -10.35 11.29 11.73
N GLY A 203 -10.10 11.58 10.46
CA GLY A 203 -10.75 10.88 9.35
C GLY A 203 -12.27 11.10 9.21
N ARG A 204 -12.87 12.03 9.96
CA ARG A 204 -14.31 12.35 9.88
C ARG A 204 -14.76 12.70 8.46
N ASP A 205 -13.92 13.27 7.62
CA ASP A 205 -14.32 13.74 6.29
C ASP A 205 -14.00 12.71 5.19
N PHE A 206 -13.48 11.53 5.55
CA PHE A 206 -13.47 10.39 4.63
C PHE A 206 -14.89 9.95 4.28
N VAL A 207 -15.04 9.36 3.09
CA VAL A 207 -16.32 8.80 2.60
C VAL A 207 -16.92 7.79 3.57
N ASN A 208 -16.09 7.02 4.27
CA ASN A 208 -16.53 6.04 5.28
C ASN A 208 -16.44 6.57 6.72
N HIS A 209 -16.02 7.82 6.92
CA HIS A 209 -15.80 8.45 8.22
C HIS A 209 -14.84 7.66 9.15
N THR A 210 -13.94 6.85 8.57
CA THR A 210 -13.07 5.95 9.34
C THR A 210 -11.72 6.60 9.61
N PRO A 211 -11.29 6.72 10.88
CA PRO A 211 -9.95 7.19 11.21
C PRO A 211 -8.90 6.15 10.79
N THR A 212 -7.98 6.53 9.91
CA THR A 212 -6.91 5.61 9.44
C THR A 212 -5.61 5.74 10.24
N GLY A 213 -5.45 6.78 11.06
CA GLY A 213 -4.14 7.19 11.59
C GLY A 213 -3.49 8.36 10.83
N ARG A 214 -4.25 9.03 9.95
CA ARG A 214 -3.86 10.31 9.36
C ARG A 214 -4.16 11.44 10.33
N PHE A 215 -3.20 12.33 10.51
CA PHE A 215 -3.34 13.51 11.36
C PHE A 215 -4.10 14.63 10.66
N SER A 216 -5.34 14.33 10.23
CA SER A 216 -6.25 15.28 9.59
C SER A 216 -7.69 14.77 9.70
N ASN A 217 -8.66 15.61 9.32
CA ASN A 217 -10.03 15.19 9.10
C ASN A 217 -10.19 14.27 7.88
N GLY A 218 -9.23 14.23 6.96
CA GLY A 218 -9.32 13.40 5.76
C GLY A 218 -7.95 13.11 5.14
N ARG A 219 -7.84 13.34 3.84
CA ARG A 219 -6.66 13.05 3.02
C ARG A 219 -5.47 13.95 3.35
N LEU A 220 -4.28 13.38 3.22
CA LEU A 220 -3.02 14.11 3.23
C LEU A 220 -2.65 14.57 1.82
N VAL A 221 -1.68 15.49 1.71
CA VAL A 221 -1.11 15.91 0.41
C VAL A 221 -0.69 14.71 -0.42
N THR A 222 -0.07 13.70 0.19
CA THR A 222 0.41 12.50 -0.51
C THR A 222 -0.71 11.65 -1.12
N ASP A 223 -1.91 11.65 -0.52
CA ASP A 223 -3.09 11.00 -1.09
C ASP A 223 -3.60 11.75 -2.33
N PHE A 224 -3.64 13.08 -2.27
CA PHE A 224 -3.99 13.91 -3.42
C PHE A 224 -3.00 13.72 -4.57
N ILE A 225 -1.69 13.68 -4.26
CA ILE A 225 -0.65 13.39 -5.27
C ILE A 225 -0.88 12.03 -5.92
N ALA A 226 -1.08 10.97 -5.11
CA ALA A 226 -1.27 9.61 -5.62
C ALA A 226 -2.51 9.49 -6.53
N SER A 227 -3.59 10.16 -6.16
CA SER A 227 -4.86 10.14 -6.90
C SER A 227 -4.78 10.99 -8.17
N TYR A 228 -4.15 12.17 -8.10
CA TYR A 228 -3.89 13.02 -9.27
C TYR A 228 -3.04 12.30 -10.33
N LEU A 229 -2.08 11.48 -9.89
CA LEU A 229 -1.24 10.67 -10.78
C LEU A 229 -1.93 9.37 -11.25
N GLY A 230 -3.16 9.10 -10.81
CA GLY A 230 -3.92 7.90 -11.17
C GLY A 230 -3.35 6.60 -10.60
N VAL A 231 -2.59 6.69 -9.51
CA VAL A 231 -1.89 5.55 -8.87
C VAL A 231 -2.82 4.82 -7.91
N LYS A 232 -3.41 5.57 -6.97
CA LYS A 232 -4.34 5.12 -5.94
C LYS A 232 -4.97 6.33 -5.24
N ASP A 233 -6.12 6.14 -4.61
CA ASP A 233 -6.81 7.23 -3.91
C ASP A 233 -6.15 7.59 -2.57
N TYR A 234 -5.61 6.57 -1.89
CA TYR A 234 -4.97 6.70 -0.58
C TYR A 234 -3.65 5.92 -0.55
N VAL A 235 -2.59 6.56 -0.03
CA VAL A 235 -1.31 5.89 0.19
C VAL A 235 -1.38 5.09 1.50
N PRO A 236 -1.16 3.77 1.50
CA PRO A 236 -1.27 2.97 2.71
C PRO A 236 0.01 3.03 3.58
N PRO A 237 -0.11 2.76 4.89
CA PRO A 237 1.05 2.59 5.77
C PRO A 237 1.73 1.24 5.52
N TYR A 238 3.04 1.23 5.33
CA TYR A 238 3.82 0.01 5.09
C TYR A 238 3.63 -1.06 6.18
N LEU A 239 3.42 -0.65 7.43
CA LEU A 239 3.25 -1.57 8.56
C LEU A 239 1.89 -2.27 8.60
N ASP A 240 0.96 -1.95 7.70
CA ASP A 240 -0.30 -2.68 7.61
C ASP A 240 -0.07 -4.12 7.10
N PRO A 241 -0.33 -5.15 7.94
CA PRO A 241 -0.09 -6.53 7.57
C PRO A 241 -1.08 -7.05 6.52
N THR A 242 -2.14 -6.30 6.21
CA THR A 242 -3.16 -6.70 5.24
C THR A 242 -2.82 -6.30 3.80
N LEU A 243 -1.73 -5.56 3.59
CA LEU A 243 -1.36 -5.09 2.26
C LEU A 243 -1.03 -6.22 1.29
N SER A 244 -1.67 -6.16 0.12
CA SER A 244 -1.38 -7.07 -0.98
C SER A 244 -0.12 -6.67 -1.74
N ILE A 245 0.44 -7.60 -2.53
CA ILE A 245 1.60 -7.29 -3.40
C ILE A 245 1.25 -6.21 -4.43
N GLU A 246 0.02 -6.17 -4.93
CA GLU A 246 -0.46 -5.13 -5.85
C GLU A 246 -0.47 -3.75 -5.20
N GLU A 247 -0.83 -3.66 -3.92
CA GLU A 247 -0.78 -2.42 -3.15
C GLU A 247 0.67 -1.97 -2.91
N LEU A 248 1.56 -2.91 -2.60
CA LEU A 248 2.99 -2.66 -2.49
C LEU A 248 3.56 -2.12 -3.82
N MET A 249 3.26 -2.76 -4.95
CA MET A 249 3.75 -2.38 -6.28
C MET A 249 3.36 -0.97 -6.73
N THR A 250 2.34 -0.38 -6.12
CA THR A 250 1.87 0.98 -6.40
C THR A 250 2.36 2.01 -5.39
N GLY A 251 3.16 1.60 -4.40
CA GLY A 251 3.82 2.48 -3.44
C GLY A 251 3.11 2.59 -2.08
N VAL A 252 3.89 2.90 -1.04
CA VAL A 252 3.46 2.94 0.36
C VAL A 252 4.15 4.09 1.10
N SER A 253 3.65 4.43 2.29
CA SER A 253 4.33 5.34 3.21
C SER A 253 5.05 4.58 4.32
N PHE A 254 6.29 4.97 4.58
CA PHE A 254 7.11 4.55 5.71
C PHE A 254 7.16 5.62 6.82
N ALA A 255 6.46 6.74 6.62
CA ALA A 255 6.45 7.86 7.56
C ALA A 255 5.86 7.49 8.93
N SER A 256 6.24 8.23 9.97
CA SER A 256 5.80 7.98 11.34
C SER A 256 5.62 9.29 12.07
N ALA A 257 4.43 9.52 12.60
CA ALA A 257 4.14 10.73 13.37
C ALA A 257 5.10 10.92 14.54
N GLY A 258 5.52 12.17 14.76
CA GLY A 258 6.53 12.56 15.77
C GLY A 258 7.98 12.43 15.33
N SER A 259 8.26 11.86 14.14
CA SER A 259 9.62 11.66 13.67
C SER A 259 10.31 12.94 13.20
N GLY A 260 11.63 12.92 13.24
CA GLY A 260 12.52 13.97 12.76
C GLY A 260 13.85 13.37 12.29
N PHE A 261 14.70 14.19 11.67
CA PHE A 261 16.01 13.75 11.20
C PHE A 261 16.98 13.52 12.35
N ASP A 262 16.92 14.33 13.41
CA ASP A 262 17.73 14.13 14.62
C ASP A 262 17.28 12.87 15.35
N PRO A 263 18.15 11.86 15.58
CA PRO A 263 17.79 10.63 16.28
C PRO A 263 17.22 10.84 17.69
N LEU A 264 17.50 11.97 18.34
CA LEU A 264 16.91 12.31 19.64
C LEU A 264 15.42 12.65 19.54
N THR A 265 14.97 13.22 18.42
CA THR A 265 13.56 13.61 18.21
C THR A 265 12.59 12.41 18.29
N PRO A 266 12.78 11.32 17.52
CA PRO A 266 11.92 10.14 17.62
C PRO A 266 12.15 9.36 18.93
N MET A 267 13.32 9.51 19.58
CA MET A 267 13.58 8.93 20.90
C MET A 267 12.73 9.59 21.99
N ILE A 268 12.66 10.93 22.01
CA ILE A 268 11.79 11.70 22.93
C ILE A 268 10.32 11.33 22.70
N SER A 269 9.93 11.21 21.44
CA SER A 269 8.52 10.98 21.06
C SER A 269 8.12 9.49 21.14
N GLY A 270 9.07 8.56 21.21
CA GLY A 270 8.81 7.12 21.22
C GLY A 270 8.23 6.59 19.91
N VAL A 271 8.81 6.99 18.76
CA VAL A 271 8.27 6.74 17.40
C VAL A 271 9.36 6.25 16.43
N ILE A 272 9.01 5.96 15.17
CA ILE A 272 9.91 5.30 14.22
C ILE A 272 10.93 6.30 13.65
N PRO A 273 12.23 6.19 13.97
CA PRO A 273 13.24 7.13 13.47
C PRO A 273 13.39 7.03 11.95
N MET A 274 13.83 8.12 11.29
CA MET A 274 14.06 8.15 9.84
C MET A 274 14.98 7.00 9.36
N SER A 275 15.98 6.61 10.14
CA SER A 275 16.84 5.45 9.84
C SER A 275 16.03 4.14 9.74
N LYS A 276 15.07 3.93 10.63
CA LYS A 276 14.20 2.75 10.62
C LYS A 276 13.21 2.78 9.46
N GLN A 277 12.74 3.96 9.04
CA GLN A 277 11.93 4.09 7.82
C GLN A 277 12.71 3.63 6.57
N LEU A 278 14.01 3.95 6.49
CA LEU A 278 14.88 3.45 5.43
C LEU A 278 15.11 1.93 5.51
N GLU A 279 15.23 1.36 6.71
CA GLU A 279 15.26 -0.09 6.90
C GLU A 279 13.97 -0.77 6.44
N TYR A 280 12.81 -0.19 6.74
CA TYR A 280 11.54 -0.69 6.24
C TYR A 280 11.46 -0.63 4.72
N PHE A 281 12.05 0.39 4.08
CA PHE A 281 12.17 0.39 2.62
C PHE A 281 13.05 -0.75 2.10
N ARG A 282 14.15 -1.10 2.77
CA ARG A 282 14.96 -2.27 2.40
C ARG A 282 14.18 -3.57 2.56
N GLU A 283 13.43 -3.71 3.64
CA GLU A 283 12.56 -4.87 3.87
C GLU A 283 11.46 -4.97 2.80
N TYR A 284 10.82 -3.84 2.47
CA TYR A 284 9.85 -3.72 1.38
C TYR A 284 10.45 -4.19 0.04
N LYS A 285 11.67 -3.77 -0.27
CA LYS A 285 12.38 -4.20 -1.49
C LYS A 285 12.52 -5.71 -1.51
N CYS A 286 13.00 -6.31 -0.42
CA CYS A 286 13.12 -7.77 -0.32
C CYS A 286 11.77 -8.47 -0.54
N LYS A 287 10.69 -7.99 0.08
CA LYS A 287 9.33 -8.53 -0.11
C LYS A 287 8.91 -8.49 -1.58
N LEU A 288 9.14 -7.36 -2.27
CA LEU A 288 8.83 -7.27 -3.71
C LEU A 288 9.73 -8.15 -4.57
N GLU A 289 11.04 -8.20 -4.30
CA GLU A 289 11.96 -9.07 -5.06
C GLU A 289 11.54 -10.53 -5.00
N LEU A 290 11.05 -11.00 -3.84
CA LEU A 290 10.49 -12.35 -3.69
C LEU A 290 9.20 -12.54 -4.50
N ALA A 291 8.32 -11.54 -4.54
CA ALA A 291 7.01 -11.66 -5.18
C ALA A 291 7.05 -11.52 -6.71
N ILE A 292 7.89 -10.62 -7.24
CA ILE A 292 7.86 -10.24 -8.66
C ILE A 292 9.22 -10.29 -9.35
N GLY A 293 10.27 -10.72 -8.63
CA GLY A 293 11.63 -10.87 -9.12
C GLY A 293 12.44 -9.57 -9.12
N LYS A 294 13.74 -9.70 -8.83
CA LYS A 294 14.71 -8.60 -8.71
C LYS A 294 14.66 -7.59 -9.85
N ARG A 295 14.67 -8.06 -11.11
CA ARG A 295 14.66 -7.18 -12.28
C ARG A 295 13.43 -6.26 -12.31
N ARG A 296 12.24 -6.80 -12.01
CA ARG A 296 11.00 -6.02 -12.03
C ARG A 296 10.96 -5.04 -10.87
N THR A 297 11.39 -5.47 -9.68
CA THR A 297 11.53 -4.59 -8.50
C THR A 297 12.46 -3.41 -8.77
N THR A 298 13.64 -3.66 -9.37
CA THR A 298 14.56 -2.58 -9.75
C THR A 298 13.93 -1.60 -10.74
N MET A 299 13.21 -2.10 -11.75
CA MET A 299 12.51 -1.22 -12.71
C MET A 299 11.43 -0.36 -12.05
N LEU A 300 10.69 -0.91 -11.07
CA LEU A 300 9.69 -0.17 -10.32
C LEU A 300 10.34 0.93 -9.48
N ILE A 301 11.39 0.59 -8.72
CA ILE A 301 12.11 1.53 -7.85
C ILE A 301 12.72 2.68 -8.65
N ASN A 302 13.37 2.39 -9.79
CA ASN A 302 13.99 3.41 -10.62
C ASN A 302 12.96 4.41 -11.19
N LYS A 303 11.71 3.98 -11.40
CA LYS A 303 10.63 4.84 -11.90
C LYS A 303 9.88 5.59 -10.79
N ALA A 304 10.03 5.16 -9.53
CA ALA A 304 9.33 5.74 -8.40
C ALA A 304 9.81 7.15 -8.08
N ALA A 305 8.93 7.95 -7.51
CA ALA A 305 9.27 9.16 -6.80
C ALA A 305 9.30 8.91 -5.30
N PHE A 306 10.26 9.52 -4.65
CA PHE A 306 10.50 9.44 -3.22
C PHE A 306 10.17 10.80 -2.62
N ILE A 307 9.14 10.87 -1.78
CA ILE A 307 8.71 12.09 -1.11
C ILE A 307 9.16 12.01 0.34
N VAL A 308 9.90 13.02 0.80
CA VAL A 308 10.42 13.08 2.17
C VAL A 308 9.94 14.36 2.85
N SER A 309 9.18 14.23 3.95
CA SER A 309 8.65 15.35 4.73
C SER A 309 8.93 15.15 6.22
N ALA A 310 9.97 15.79 6.73
CA ALA A 310 10.34 15.76 8.14
C ALA A 310 11.12 17.02 8.52
N GLY A 311 11.22 17.28 9.83
CA GLY A 311 12.11 18.29 10.38
C GLY A 311 11.42 19.30 11.31
N THR A 312 10.10 19.45 11.21
CA THR A 312 9.35 20.34 12.12
C THR A 312 9.51 19.89 13.57
N ASN A 313 9.43 18.58 13.82
CA ASN A 313 9.63 18.01 15.16
C ASN A 313 11.04 18.22 15.71
N ASP A 314 12.08 18.27 14.85
CA ASP A 314 13.45 18.54 15.29
C ASP A 314 13.57 19.94 15.91
N PHE A 315 12.82 20.91 15.41
CA PHE A 315 12.78 22.25 16.00
C PHE A 315 11.77 22.36 17.14
N VAL A 316 10.52 21.98 16.90
CA VAL A 316 9.41 22.24 17.83
C VAL A 316 9.50 21.33 19.06
N VAL A 317 9.63 20.01 18.86
CA VAL A 317 9.66 19.04 19.96
C VAL A 317 11.04 18.98 20.60
N ASN A 318 12.09 18.87 19.78
CA ASN A 318 13.43 18.61 20.29
C ASN A 318 14.19 19.90 20.65
N TYR A 319 14.56 20.74 19.68
CA TYR A 319 15.42 21.90 19.94
C TYR A 319 14.79 22.93 20.89
N PHE A 320 13.55 23.34 20.65
CA PHE A 320 12.86 24.35 21.47
C PHE A 320 12.01 23.73 22.58
N GLY A 321 11.41 22.56 22.35
CA GLY A 321 10.60 21.86 23.35
C GLY A 321 11.41 21.23 24.47
N THR A 322 12.66 20.80 24.22
CA THR A 322 13.57 20.29 25.25
C THR A 322 14.83 21.15 25.39
N PRO A 323 15.51 21.15 26.56
CA PRO A 323 16.73 21.94 26.74
C PRO A 323 17.99 21.26 26.18
N ILE A 324 17.93 19.98 25.78
CA ILE A 324 19.12 19.15 25.48
C ILE A 324 19.91 19.73 24.29
N ARG A 325 19.27 19.91 23.13
CA ARG A 325 19.98 20.40 21.93
C ARG A 325 20.40 21.86 22.01
N ARG A 326 19.63 22.70 22.72
CA ARG A 326 19.99 24.12 22.94
C ARG A 326 21.24 24.31 23.79
N GLN A 327 21.58 23.34 24.64
CA GLN A 327 22.83 23.38 25.41
C GLN A 327 24.06 23.06 24.56
N SER A 328 23.90 22.29 23.47
CA SER A 328 25.02 21.85 22.63
C SER A 328 25.17 22.62 21.32
N TYR A 329 24.11 23.23 20.81
CA TYR A 329 24.09 23.87 19.50
C TYR A 329 23.43 25.25 19.53
N THR A 330 24.06 26.20 18.85
CA THR A 330 23.33 27.39 18.35
C THR A 330 22.33 26.97 17.28
N VAL A 331 21.34 27.82 16.97
CA VAL A 331 20.33 27.53 15.95
C VAL A 331 20.98 27.22 14.59
N SER A 332 21.95 28.03 14.16
CA SER A 332 22.68 27.80 12.91
C SER A 332 23.49 26.50 12.94
N GLY A 333 24.15 26.20 14.07
CA GLY A 333 24.85 24.93 14.27
C GLY A 333 23.92 23.73 14.20
N TYR A 334 22.71 23.84 14.75
CA TYR A 334 21.71 22.79 14.70
C TYR A 334 21.14 22.59 13.29
N GLN A 335 20.88 23.67 12.55
CA GLN A 335 20.50 23.58 11.13
C GLN A 335 21.57 22.86 10.29
N GLN A 336 22.85 23.13 10.53
CA GLN A 336 23.95 22.43 9.85
C GLN A 336 23.99 20.95 10.23
N PHE A 337 23.80 20.62 11.51
CA PHE A 337 23.71 19.24 11.98
C PHE A 337 22.55 18.49 11.32
N LEU A 338 21.34 19.05 11.30
CA LEU A 338 20.20 18.46 10.61
C LEU A 338 20.46 18.27 9.11
N MET A 339 21.11 19.23 8.46
CA MET A 339 21.45 19.10 7.04
C MET A 339 22.44 17.96 6.76
N GLN A 340 23.34 17.64 7.68
CA GLN A 340 24.19 16.44 7.55
C GLN A 340 23.34 15.17 7.60
N LEU A 341 22.37 15.09 8.52
CA LEU A 341 21.46 13.95 8.65
C LEU A 341 20.53 13.81 7.44
N VAL A 342 20.02 14.93 6.90
CA VAL A 342 19.25 14.95 5.66
C VAL A 342 20.07 14.39 4.49
N ARG A 343 21.33 14.83 4.33
CA ARG A 343 22.23 14.30 3.29
C ARG A 343 22.48 12.80 3.46
N GLN A 344 22.68 12.34 4.70
CA GLN A 344 22.87 10.91 4.99
C GLN A 344 21.63 10.09 4.63
N PHE A 345 20.43 10.58 4.97
CA PHE A 345 19.18 9.92 4.64
C PHE A 345 18.97 9.85 3.11
N ILE A 346 19.20 10.95 2.39
CA ILE A 346 19.15 10.98 0.93
C ILE A 346 20.16 9.99 0.35
N GLN A 347 21.40 9.96 0.85
CA GLN A 347 22.40 8.99 0.40
C GLN A 347 21.95 7.55 0.62
N GLY A 348 21.25 7.28 1.74
CA GLY A 348 20.60 6.02 1.99
C GLY A 348 19.60 5.64 0.89
N LEU A 349 18.70 6.55 0.51
CA LEU A 349 17.76 6.34 -0.60
C LEU A 349 18.47 6.12 -1.95
N LEU A 350 19.54 6.87 -2.23
CA LEU A 350 20.36 6.70 -3.44
C LEU A 350 20.98 5.30 -3.51
N ASN A 351 21.54 4.82 -2.40
CA ASN A 351 22.10 3.47 -2.30
C ASN A 351 21.04 2.39 -2.55
N GLU A 352 19.77 2.70 -2.28
CA GLU A 352 18.65 1.81 -2.54
C GLU A 352 18.02 1.97 -3.94
N GLY A 353 18.54 2.84 -4.80
CA GLY A 353 18.14 2.99 -6.20
C GLY A 353 17.17 4.14 -6.48
N ALA A 354 16.96 5.06 -5.53
CA ALA A 354 16.11 6.22 -5.75
C ALA A 354 16.70 7.15 -6.84
N GLN A 355 15.90 7.49 -7.86
CA GLN A 355 16.30 8.36 -8.97
C GLN A 355 15.59 9.72 -8.98
N LYS A 356 14.46 9.83 -8.29
CA LYS A 356 13.64 11.06 -8.21
C LYS A 356 13.25 11.29 -6.76
N ILE A 357 13.84 12.30 -6.13
CA ILE A 357 13.65 12.58 -4.70
C ILE A 357 13.10 14.01 -4.55
N ALA A 358 11.91 14.12 -3.96
CA ALA A 358 11.30 15.38 -3.56
C ALA A 358 11.45 15.55 -2.04
N MET A 359 12.14 16.61 -1.63
CA MET A 359 12.26 17.01 -0.23
C MET A 359 11.30 18.16 0.04
N VAL A 360 10.43 17.99 1.04
CA VAL A 360 9.50 19.02 1.49
C VAL A 360 10.22 19.97 2.44
N GLY A 361 10.04 21.27 2.23
CA GLY A 361 10.55 22.30 3.15
C GLY A 361 9.75 22.34 4.46
N LEU A 362 10.29 23.02 5.47
CA LEU A 362 9.55 23.30 6.70
C LEU A 362 8.39 24.27 6.43
N PRO A 363 7.23 24.08 7.10
CA PRO A 363 6.13 25.04 7.07
C PRO A 363 6.51 26.32 7.85
N PRO A 364 5.66 27.38 7.82
CA PRO A 364 5.76 28.49 8.77
C PRO A 364 5.46 28.02 10.21
N MET A 365 6.38 27.22 10.79
CA MET A 365 6.16 26.53 12.07
C MET A 365 5.91 27.47 13.24
N GLY A 366 6.38 28.73 13.17
CA GLY A 366 6.07 29.77 14.15
C GLY A 366 4.59 30.19 14.18
N CYS A 367 3.80 29.82 13.17
CA CYS A 367 2.37 30.08 13.10
C CYS A 367 1.49 28.87 13.48
N LEU A 368 2.08 27.74 13.88
CA LEU A 368 1.28 26.59 14.34
C LEU A 368 0.55 26.96 15.64
N PRO A 369 -0.75 26.63 15.79
CA PRO A 369 -1.52 27.02 16.97
C PRO A 369 -0.84 26.66 18.30
N GLU A 370 -0.29 25.43 18.42
CA GLU A 370 0.44 25.00 19.61
C GLU A 370 1.71 25.80 19.86
N VAL A 371 2.48 26.07 18.81
CA VAL A 371 3.72 26.86 18.92
C VAL A 371 3.43 28.29 19.37
N ILE A 372 2.35 28.90 18.86
CA ILE A 372 1.89 30.20 19.33
C ILE A 372 1.50 30.09 20.80
N THR A 373 0.67 29.11 21.18
CA THR A 373 0.17 28.96 22.56
C THR A 373 1.28 28.77 23.58
N LEU A 374 2.28 27.96 23.24
CA LEU A 374 3.41 27.62 24.13
C LEU A 374 4.53 28.68 24.10
N SER A 375 4.42 29.70 23.24
CA SER A 375 5.38 30.81 23.21
C SER A 375 5.24 31.67 24.47
N PRO A 376 6.35 32.09 25.11
CA PRO A 376 6.31 33.01 26.25
C PRO A 376 5.53 34.30 25.95
N ASP A 377 5.56 34.77 24.69
CA ASP A 377 4.94 36.01 24.27
C ASP A 377 3.40 35.94 24.27
N ALA A 378 2.81 34.75 24.12
CA ALA A 378 1.36 34.59 24.02
C ALA A 378 0.60 34.88 25.32
N ILE A 379 1.29 34.86 26.46
CA ILE A 379 0.72 35.21 27.76
C ILE A 379 0.50 36.74 27.89
N PHE A 380 1.34 37.53 27.21
CA PHE A 380 1.42 38.98 27.41
C PHE A 380 0.99 39.80 26.18
N HIS A 381 0.87 39.17 25.00
CA HIS A 381 0.53 39.82 23.73
C HIS A 381 -0.62 39.11 23.01
N GLN A 382 -1.16 39.74 21.96
CA GLN A 382 -2.07 39.07 21.04
C GLN A 382 -1.40 37.81 20.46
N ARG A 383 -2.18 36.73 20.28
CA ARG A 383 -1.72 35.48 19.63
C ARG A 383 -1.20 35.80 18.23
N GLN A 384 0.11 35.87 18.09
CA GLN A 384 0.80 36.18 16.84
C GLN A 384 1.85 35.11 16.55
N CYS A 385 2.17 34.94 15.27
CA CYS A 385 3.22 34.01 14.87
C CYS A 385 4.58 34.39 15.48
N VAL A 386 5.31 33.38 15.94
CA VAL A 386 6.65 33.53 16.51
C VAL A 386 7.66 33.82 15.41
N GLN A 387 8.05 35.09 15.27
CA GLN A 387 8.88 35.58 14.16
C GLN A 387 10.25 34.89 14.04
N SER A 388 10.88 34.57 15.18
CA SER A 388 12.15 33.86 15.20
C SER A 388 12.03 32.46 14.55
N LEU A 389 10.98 31.71 14.86
CA LEU A 389 10.72 30.38 14.27
C LEU A 389 10.36 30.47 12.78
N LEU A 390 9.66 31.55 12.36
CA LEU A 390 9.43 31.82 10.95
C LEU A 390 10.75 32.05 10.19
N SER A 391 11.69 32.79 10.77
CA SER A 391 13.03 33.00 10.18
C SER A 391 13.80 31.68 10.08
N ILE A 392 13.81 30.89 11.15
CA ILE A 392 14.52 29.59 11.19
C ILE A 392 14.02 28.64 10.10
N ALA A 393 12.70 28.58 9.89
CA ALA A 393 12.13 27.76 8.82
C ALA A 393 12.57 28.24 7.43
N ARG A 394 12.56 29.56 7.17
CA ARG A 394 13.04 30.13 5.89
C ARG A 394 14.52 29.86 5.66
N ASP A 395 15.35 30.03 6.68
CA ASP A 395 16.79 29.79 6.62
C ASP A 395 17.08 28.31 6.34
N TYR A 396 16.41 27.40 7.05
CA TYR A 396 16.51 25.95 6.82
C TYR A 396 16.12 25.62 5.37
N ASN A 397 14.99 26.15 4.89
CA ASN A 397 14.51 25.91 3.53
C ASN A 397 15.47 26.42 2.46
N GLN A 398 16.11 27.58 2.67
CA GLN A 398 17.14 28.09 1.78
C GLN A 398 18.37 27.17 1.75
N ILE A 399 18.82 26.70 2.92
CA ILE A 399 19.93 25.75 3.02
C ILE A 399 19.58 24.43 2.31
N LEU A 400 18.39 23.88 2.55
CA LEU A 400 17.91 22.66 1.90
C LEU A 400 17.90 22.81 0.36
N ARG A 401 17.33 23.90 -0.16
CA ARG A 401 17.33 24.19 -1.61
C ARG A 401 18.74 24.24 -2.20
N LYS A 402 19.67 24.92 -1.52
CA LYS A 402 21.07 25.01 -1.96
C LYS A 402 21.74 23.64 -1.99
N ASN A 403 21.47 22.80 -0.99
CA ASN A 403 21.98 21.44 -0.90
C ASN A 403 21.47 20.54 -2.02
N LEU A 404 20.16 20.54 -2.27
CA LEU A 404 19.56 19.75 -3.35
C LEU A 404 20.10 20.16 -4.71
N LYS A 405 20.28 21.47 -4.95
CA LYS A 405 20.91 21.98 -6.17
C LYS A 405 22.36 21.48 -6.32
N ALA A 406 23.14 21.50 -5.24
CA ALA A 406 24.52 21.01 -5.25
C ALA A 406 24.60 19.49 -5.51
N MET A 407 23.71 18.70 -4.91
CA MET A 407 23.64 17.25 -5.13
C MET A 407 23.20 16.92 -6.55
N HIS A 408 22.29 17.70 -7.12
CA HIS A 408 21.83 17.52 -8.50
C HIS A 408 22.96 17.72 -9.52
N SER A 409 23.84 18.70 -9.33
CA SER A 409 24.97 18.95 -10.25
C SER A 409 25.99 17.80 -10.34
N GLY A 410 26.00 16.89 -9.36
CA GLY A 410 26.93 15.76 -9.30
C GLY A 410 26.29 14.39 -9.50
N SER A 411 25.00 14.32 -9.86
CA SER A 411 24.25 13.07 -9.91
C SER A 411 23.32 13.01 -11.12
N SER A 412 23.10 11.80 -11.66
CA SER A 412 21.99 11.53 -12.58
C SER A 412 20.62 11.54 -11.88
N THR A 413 20.60 11.57 -10.54
CA THR A 413 19.37 11.66 -9.74
C THR A 413 18.79 13.07 -9.81
N ARG A 414 17.46 13.13 -9.96
CA ARG A 414 16.70 14.38 -9.93
C ARG A 414 16.25 14.69 -8.51
N PHE A 415 16.59 15.88 -8.04
CA PHE A 415 16.20 16.38 -6.73
C PHE A 415 15.24 17.55 -6.87
N PHE A 416 14.16 17.52 -6.10
CA PHE A 416 13.11 18.53 -6.13
C PHE A 416 12.88 19.09 -4.74
N TYR A 417 12.69 20.41 -4.68
CA TYR A 417 12.25 21.09 -3.47
C TYR A 417 10.75 21.32 -3.57
N ALA A 418 9.99 20.80 -2.61
CA ALA A 418 8.57 21.02 -2.50
C ALA A 418 8.30 22.12 -1.46
N ASP A 419 7.85 23.28 -1.93
CA ASP A 419 7.58 24.43 -1.06
C ASP A 419 6.18 24.35 -0.45
N ILE A 420 6.12 24.11 0.86
CA ILE A 420 4.87 24.22 1.64
C ILE A 420 4.85 25.49 2.49
N TYR A 421 5.96 26.23 2.58
CA TYR A 421 6.04 27.40 3.44
C TYR A 421 5.16 28.52 2.92
N GLN A 422 5.37 28.93 1.67
CA GLN A 422 4.68 30.08 1.09
C GLN A 422 3.17 29.83 0.95
N PRO A 423 2.69 28.68 0.43
CA PRO A 423 1.25 28.45 0.31
C PRO A 423 0.53 28.41 1.66
N LEU A 424 1.13 27.79 2.69
CA LEU A 424 0.55 27.79 4.03
C LEU A 424 0.59 29.18 4.67
N SER A 425 1.67 29.94 4.47
CA SER A 425 1.74 31.34 4.91
C SER A 425 0.66 32.20 4.24
N ASN A 426 0.36 31.98 2.96
CA ASN A 426 -0.70 32.69 2.26
C ASN A 426 -2.09 32.38 2.84
N MET A 427 -2.36 31.12 3.21
CA MET A 427 -3.61 30.73 3.88
C MET A 427 -3.76 31.44 5.22
N ILE A 428 -2.69 31.46 6.02
CA ILE A 428 -2.70 32.08 7.35
C ILE A 428 -2.85 33.61 7.28
N GLN A 429 -2.32 34.24 6.23
CA GLN A 429 -2.45 35.69 6.01
C GLN A 429 -3.78 36.10 5.36
N GLY A 430 -4.67 35.14 5.03
CA GLY A 430 -5.94 35.41 4.36
C GLY A 430 -5.81 35.74 2.87
N HIS A 431 -4.66 35.46 2.25
CA HIS A 431 -4.43 35.71 0.82
C HIS A 431 -4.99 34.61 -0.08
N SER A 432 -5.28 33.41 0.46
CA SER A 432 -5.97 32.33 -0.26
C SER A 432 -7.37 32.14 0.31
N SER A 433 -8.36 32.40 -0.54
CA SER A 433 -9.77 32.59 -0.19
C SER A 433 -10.46 31.29 0.24
N GLY A 434 -11.18 31.34 1.37
CA GLY A 434 -12.15 30.33 1.78
C GLY A 434 -12.15 30.02 3.28
N PHE A 435 -11.00 30.19 3.94
CA PHE A 435 -10.86 29.96 5.38
C PHE A 435 -11.37 31.15 6.20
N GLU A 436 -12.05 30.83 7.30
CA GLU A 436 -12.56 31.80 8.28
C GLU A 436 -11.72 31.76 9.57
N GLU A 437 -11.14 30.60 9.89
CA GLU A 437 -10.28 30.43 11.06
C GLU A 437 -8.90 29.90 10.65
N VAL A 438 -7.85 30.64 11.04
CA VAL A 438 -6.47 30.43 10.58
C VAL A 438 -5.45 30.35 11.72
N SER A 439 -5.89 30.59 12.96
CA SER A 439 -5.05 30.76 14.14
C SER A 439 -5.25 29.69 15.22
N THR A 440 -6.29 28.87 15.05
CA THR A 440 -6.67 27.76 15.94
C THR A 440 -7.03 26.50 15.15
N GLY A 441 -6.89 25.35 15.80
CA GLY A 441 -7.36 24.07 15.29
C GLY A 441 -8.89 23.93 15.38
N CYS A 442 -9.46 23.13 14.48
CA CYS A 442 -10.87 22.74 14.52
C CYS A 442 -11.21 21.86 15.74
N CYS A 443 -10.24 21.14 16.29
CA CYS A 443 -10.42 20.20 17.39
C CYS A 443 -10.09 20.80 18.77
N GLY A 444 -10.94 20.51 19.76
CA GLY A 444 -10.79 20.98 21.13
C GLY A 444 -10.95 22.50 21.24
N SER A 445 -10.12 23.14 22.06
CA SER A 445 -9.95 24.60 22.03
C SER A 445 -9.18 25.08 20.79
N GLY A 446 -8.51 24.16 20.08
CA GLY A 446 -7.68 24.46 18.93
C GLY A 446 -6.31 25.05 19.29
N TYR A 447 -5.96 25.10 20.57
CA TYR A 447 -4.75 25.78 21.04
C TYR A 447 -3.58 24.83 21.32
N ILE A 448 -3.86 23.63 21.82
CA ILE A 448 -2.83 22.64 22.20
C ILE A 448 -3.22 21.21 21.85
N GLU A 449 -4.49 20.97 21.51
CA GLU A 449 -5.03 19.65 21.29
C GLU A 449 -4.48 19.08 19.98
N THR A 450 -3.65 18.05 20.12
CA THR A 450 -3.12 17.23 19.03
C THR A 450 -3.04 15.78 19.49
N SER A 451 -3.19 14.85 18.54
CA SER A 451 -3.18 13.41 18.80
C SER A 451 -4.15 13.01 19.93
N PHE A 452 -3.70 12.31 20.97
CA PHE A 452 -4.55 11.86 22.08
C PHE A 452 -5.31 12.98 22.81
N MET A 453 -4.88 14.25 22.70
CA MET A 453 -5.62 15.39 23.25
C MET A 453 -6.78 15.85 22.36
N CYS A 454 -6.73 15.52 21.07
CA CYS A 454 -7.83 15.68 20.12
C CYS A 454 -8.52 14.32 19.93
N ASN A 455 -9.52 14.01 20.75
CA ASN A 455 -10.14 12.69 20.82
C ASN A 455 -11.68 12.78 20.76
N SER A 456 -12.37 11.65 20.94
CA SER A 456 -13.83 11.56 20.83
C SER A 456 -14.60 12.48 21.77
N GLU A 457 -14.00 12.90 22.88
CA GLU A 457 -14.59 13.80 23.86
C GLU A 457 -14.33 15.28 23.54
N SER A 458 -13.41 15.56 22.60
CA SER A 458 -13.11 16.93 22.19
C SER A 458 -14.28 17.53 21.42
N ALA A 459 -14.64 18.78 21.72
CA ALA A 459 -15.49 19.55 20.84
C ALA A 459 -14.80 19.71 19.47
N VAL A 460 -15.58 19.68 18.38
CA VAL A 460 -15.03 19.81 17.03
C VAL A 460 -15.84 20.85 16.27
N CYS A 461 -15.15 21.66 15.46
CA CYS A 461 -15.80 22.64 14.60
C CYS A 461 -16.84 21.99 13.66
N LYS A 462 -17.88 22.76 13.33
CA LYS A 462 -18.98 22.31 12.47
C LYS A 462 -18.55 22.10 11.03
N ASP A 463 -17.70 22.98 10.51
CA ASP A 463 -17.23 22.95 9.13
C ASP A 463 -15.71 23.08 9.09
N ALA A 464 -15.02 21.94 8.90
CA ALA A 464 -13.56 21.91 8.84
C ALA A 464 -13.00 22.54 7.56
N SER A 465 -13.81 22.72 6.51
CA SER A 465 -13.35 23.39 5.29
C SER A 465 -13.05 24.88 5.51
N LYS A 466 -13.56 25.45 6.61
CA LYS A 466 -13.34 26.85 7.03
C LYS A 466 -12.12 27.04 7.93
N TYR A 467 -11.45 25.95 8.32
CA TYR A 467 -10.27 25.97 9.18
C TYR A 467 -9.01 25.61 8.40
N VAL A 468 -7.92 26.36 8.61
CA VAL A 468 -6.59 25.96 8.08
C VAL A 468 -6.08 24.74 8.82
N PHE A 469 -6.26 24.70 10.15
CA PHE A 469 -5.73 23.66 11.02
C PHE A 469 -6.83 22.73 11.52
N TRP A 470 -6.59 21.43 11.42
CA TRP A 470 -7.48 20.41 11.97
C TRP A 470 -7.33 20.30 13.48
N ASP A 471 -6.08 20.16 13.93
CA ASP A 471 -5.70 20.15 15.34
C ASP A 471 -4.68 21.27 15.59
N SER A 472 -4.00 21.33 16.75
CA SER A 472 -3.07 22.42 17.08
C SER A 472 -1.79 22.46 16.24
N ILE A 473 -1.57 21.50 15.35
CA ILE A 473 -0.37 21.36 14.49
C ILE A 473 -0.76 21.15 13.02
N HIS A 474 -1.66 20.22 12.75
CA HIS A 474 -1.84 19.64 11.42
C HIS A 474 -2.91 20.37 10.60
N PRO A 475 -2.68 20.60 9.30
CA PRO A 475 -3.69 21.14 8.41
C PRO A 475 -4.96 20.28 8.26
N THR A 476 -6.07 20.94 7.93
CA THR A 476 -7.28 20.25 7.46
C THR A 476 -7.08 19.65 6.07
N GLU A 477 -7.94 18.70 5.67
CA GLU A 477 -7.96 18.18 4.30
C GLU A 477 -8.09 19.31 3.26
N ALA A 478 -8.89 20.34 3.54
CA ALA A 478 -9.06 21.50 2.66
C ALA A 478 -7.75 22.29 2.49
N ALA A 479 -7.01 22.52 3.58
CA ALA A 479 -5.70 23.16 3.52
C ALA A 479 -4.65 22.27 2.84
N TYR A 480 -4.70 20.95 3.07
CA TYR A 480 -3.85 20.00 2.36
C TYR A 480 -4.14 19.94 0.86
N TYR A 481 -5.40 20.11 0.44
CA TYR A 481 -5.74 20.19 -0.97
C TYR A 481 -5.13 21.43 -1.64
N ILE A 482 -5.18 22.59 -0.97
CA ILE A 482 -4.53 23.82 -1.48
C ILE A 482 -3.01 23.66 -1.54
N LEU A 483 -2.39 23.00 -0.55
CA LEU A 483 -0.97 22.67 -0.59
C LEU A 483 -0.63 21.74 -1.77
N PHE A 484 -1.45 20.73 -2.02
CA PHE A 484 -1.33 19.89 -3.21
C PHE A 484 -1.40 20.72 -4.50
N GLU A 485 -2.40 21.59 -4.66
CA GLU A 485 -2.55 22.44 -5.85
C GLU A 485 -1.31 23.31 -6.08
N ALA A 486 -0.74 23.89 -5.02
CA ALA A 486 0.49 24.67 -5.10
C ALA A 486 1.71 23.83 -5.51
N LEU A 487 1.73 22.54 -5.18
CA LEU A 487 2.80 21.61 -5.53
C LEU A 487 2.63 20.98 -6.92
N ARG A 488 1.46 21.10 -7.58
CA ARG A 488 1.18 20.49 -8.88
C ARG A 488 2.23 20.77 -9.95
N PRO A 489 2.77 21.99 -10.12
CA PRO A 489 3.83 22.25 -11.09
C PRO A 489 5.07 21.39 -10.82
N THR A 490 5.49 21.26 -9.56
CA THR A 490 6.63 20.41 -9.18
C THR A 490 6.32 18.93 -9.41
N ILE A 491 5.11 18.48 -9.04
CA ILE A 491 4.65 17.09 -9.26
C ILE A 491 4.68 16.76 -10.75
N ASP A 492 4.14 17.64 -11.59
CA ASP A 492 4.14 17.44 -13.04
C ASP A 492 5.57 17.28 -13.58
N ILE A 493 6.54 18.07 -13.13
CA ILE A 493 7.95 17.90 -13.54
C ILE A 493 8.56 16.60 -13.00
N VAL A 494 8.23 16.19 -11.77
CA VAL A 494 8.74 14.94 -11.17
C VAL A 494 8.25 13.70 -11.91
N PHE A 495 7.04 13.72 -12.45
CA PHE A 495 6.36 12.52 -12.96
C PHE A 495 6.04 12.52 -14.46
N LYS A 496 6.04 13.67 -15.16
CA LYS A 496 5.82 13.75 -16.62
C LYS A 496 7.11 13.73 -17.44
N GLU A 497 8.26 13.97 -16.81
CA GLU A 497 9.60 13.82 -17.38
C GLU A 497 10.32 12.59 -16.81
#